data_AF-A0A381LEA5-F1
#
_entry.id   AF-A0A381LEA5-F1
#
_cell.length_a   1.000
_cell.length_b   1.000
_cell.length_c   1.000
_cell.angle_alpha   90.00
_cell.angle_beta   90.00
_cell.angle_gamma   90.00
#
_symmetry.space_group_name_H-M   'P 1'
#
loop_
_entity.id
_entity.type
_entity.pdbx_description
1 polymer ?
#
loop_
_entity_poly.entity_id
_entity_poly.type
_entity_poly.pdbx_seq_one_letter_code
_entity_poly.pdbx_strand_id
1 'polypeptide(L)'
;MRNSNYDDLLALAVRYLSPQLAYDWLIELARILKLQADYSDDSHHDLLVRNITIQLCLSIQSSLGFKGDFKPRDFGGKNAWIILQLRNIVVLTTMAANLVIPGSSPNEKILPLEDPEIITALTGSVRWVLDLLSWLIDSLLSLPRTIPPNVNLTEASKLSLSHLEAYLYSSNDNSLHLLLASTTRGFLTAICRRLQHLDYIAVKAIIVPTVSSGNHTPISDPLRTAYREIAALTSSATVRLEIILTLLHSVSSTIRNINANHTSPQGTPVSSEKVRNLLEIKMLFGGPFPEIFKAVIAELYMEDGLLETLREDIDEGQLFFTDFGILELDENEVSINKKRRMNMTMDCFKKKWIQNPPERLTDTLGSIDGSVIDLDAENLWKRPAPRWRRCTRCTAVSEEISMQRQSVQWLVLQQRRCFCSGYWCILAPGETVA
;
A
#
# COMPACT_ATOMS: atom_id res chain seq x y z
N MET A 1 6.93 -23.65 -2.74
CA MET A 1 6.98 -23.17 -4.13
C MET A 1 8.11 -22.15 -4.29
N ARG A 2 9.36 -22.63 -4.37
CA ARG A 2 10.53 -21.76 -4.63
C ARG A 2 10.70 -21.70 -6.15
N ASN A 3 10.54 -20.52 -6.76
CA ASN A 3 10.69 -20.21 -8.19
C ASN A 3 9.57 -20.68 -9.14
N SER A 4 8.33 -20.24 -8.91
CA SER A 4 7.29 -20.31 -9.94
C SER A 4 7.16 -18.93 -10.60
N ASN A 5 7.72 -18.79 -11.81
CA ASN A 5 7.36 -17.70 -12.72
C ASN A 5 6.13 -18.16 -13.51
N TYR A 6 5.11 -17.31 -13.60
CA TYR A 6 3.85 -17.56 -14.32
C TYR A 6 3.41 -16.30 -15.07
N ASP A 7 4.36 -15.39 -15.35
CA ASP A 7 4.12 -14.14 -16.06
C ASP A 7 3.66 -14.40 -17.52
N ASP A 8 4.10 -15.51 -18.11
CA ASP A 8 3.65 -16.00 -19.43
C ASP A 8 2.16 -16.40 -19.43
N LEU A 9 1.73 -17.13 -18.39
CA LEU A 9 0.31 -17.47 -18.19
C LEU A 9 -0.53 -16.21 -17.98
N LEU A 10 -0.04 -15.23 -17.21
CA LEU A 10 -0.74 -13.95 -17.02
C LEU A 10 -0.84 -13.16 -18.33
N ALA A 11 0.25 -13.07 -19.09
CA ALA A 11 0.25 -12.39 -20.38
C ALA A 11 -0.74 -13.02 -21.38
N LEU A 12 -0.93 -14.34 -21.32
CA LEU A 12 -1.94 -15.04 -22.11
C LEU A 12 -3.36 -14.79 -21.56
N ALA A 13 -3.55 -14.89 -20.24
CA ALA A 13 -4.85 -14.77 -19.58
C ALA A 13 -5.50 -13.40 -19.80
N VAL A 14 -4.71 -12.32 -19.83
CA VAL A 14 -5.20 -10.95 -20.09
C VAL A 14 -5.97 -10.85 -21.42
N ARG A 15 -5.62 -11.66 -22.43
CA ARG A 15 -6.29 -11.65 -23.74
C ARG A 15 -7.71 -12.22 -23.71
N TYR A 16 -8.01 -13.05 -22.71
CA TYR A 16 -9.29 -13.73 -22.55
C TYR A 16 -10.06 -13.22 -21.34
N LEU A 17 -9.59 -12.12 -20.72
CA LEU A 17 -10.14 -11.62 -19.47
C LEU A 17 -11.57 -11.10 -19.67
N SER A 18 -12.49 -11.64 -18.88
CA SER A 18 -13.75 -10.97 -18.55
C SER A 18 -13.71 -10.52 -17.09
N PRO A 19 -14.49 -9.50 -16.69
CA PRO A 19 -14.53 -9.05 -15.30
C PRO A 19 -14.81 -10.18 -14.30
N GLN A 20 -15.69 -11.13 -14.68
CA GLN A 20 -16.04 -12.28 -13.85
C GLN A 20 -14.95 -13.34 -13.83
N LEU A 21 -14.27 -13.60 -14.96
CA LEU A 21 -13.26 -14.65 -15.08
C LEU A 21 -12.08 -14.42 -14.12
N ALA A 22 -11.63 -13.17 -13.98
CA ALA A 22 -10.52 -12.85 -13.07
C ALA A 22 -10.88 -13.19 -11.61
N TYR A 23 -12.09 -12.82 -11.18
CA TYR A 23 -12.58 -13.12 -9.85
C TYR A 23 -12.76 -14.62 -9.62
N ASP A 24 -13.44 -15.32 -10.52
CA ASP A 24 -13.69 -16.77 -10.41
C ASP A 24 -12.37 -17.56 -10.38
N TRP A 25 -11.41 -17.17 -11.21
CA TRP A 25 -10.07 -17.77 -11.20
C TRP A 25 -9.38 -17.61 -9.85
N LEU A 26 -9.44 -16.43 -9.23
CA LEU A 26 -8.86 -16.18 -7.91
C LEU A 26 -9.55 -17.00 -6.81
N ILE A 27 -10.87 -17.16 -6.87
CA ILE A 27 -11.62 -18.00 -5.93
C ILE A 27 -11.22 -19.47 -6.05
N GLU A 28 -11.10 -19.99 -7.27
CA GLU A 28 -10.62 -21.36 -7.50
C GLU A 28 -9.17 -21.56 -7.06
N LEU A 29 -8.30 -20.59 -7.36
CA LEU A 29 -6.90 -20.62 -6.94
C LEU A 29 -6.78 -20.62 -5.41
N ALA A 30 -7.54 -19.76 -4.72
CA ALA A 30 -7.61 -19.72 -3.26
C ALA A 30 -8.09 -21.06 -2.67
N ARG A 31 -9.06 -21.72 -3.31
CA ARG A 31 -9.52 -23.05 -2.91
C ARG A 31 -8.43 -24.12 -3.08
N ILE A 32 -7.78 -24.17 -4.23
CA ILE A 32 -6.71 -25.14 -4.55
C ILE A 32 -5.55 -24.97 -3.57
N LEU A 33 -5.15 -23.73 -3.30
CA LEU A 33 -4.04 -23.39 -2.40
C LEU A 33 -4.42 -23.40 -0.92
N LYS A 34 -5.68 -23.73 -0.59
CA LYS A 34 -6.24 -23.73 0.78
C LYS A 34 -5.93 -22.42 1.51
N LEU A 35 -6.14 -21.30 0.83
CA LEU A 35 -5.85 -19.97 1.32
C LEU A 35 -6.56 -19.71 2.66
N GLN A 36 -5.81 -19.19 3.63
CA GLN A 36 -6.34 -18.61 4.86
C GLN A 36 -6.31 -17.09 4.73
N ALA A 37 -7.49 -16.47 4.79
CA ALA A 37 -7.72 -15.03 4.70
C ALA A 37 -8.46 -14.46 5.92
N ASP A 38 -8.98 -15.32 6.81
CA ASP A 38 -9.60 -14.89 8.06
C ASP A 38 -8.55 -14.56 9.12
N TYR A 39 -8.35 -13.27 9.35
CA TYR A 39 -7.48 -12.71 10.38
C TYR A 39 -8.28 -11.85 11.36
N SER A 40 -9.52 -12.26 11.65
CA SER A 40 -10.40 -11.53 12.59
C SER A 40 -9.90 -11.54 14.04
N ASP A 41 -8.96 -12.44 14.35
CA ASP A 41 -8.23 -12.49 15.62
C ASP A 41 -6.86 -11.80 15.49
N ASP A 42 -6.63 -10.81 16.35
CA ASP A 42 -5.41 -10.00 16.44
C ASP A 42 -4.14 -10.84 16.67
N SER A 43 -4.28 -12.04 17.25
CA SER A 43 -3.16 -12.95 17.53
C SER A 43 -2.45 -13.45 16.26
N HIS A 44 -3.09 -13.34 15.09
CA HIS A 44 -2.61 -13.92 13.83
C HIS A 44 -1.92 -12.92 12.88
N HIS A 45 -1.69 -11.66 13.29
CA HIS A 45 -1.11 -10.64 12.40
C HIS A 45 0.31 -10.99 11.89
N ASP A 46 1.13 -11.71 12.67
CA ASP A 46 2.44 -12.15 12.18
C ASP A 46 2.35 -13.26 11.12
N LEU A 47 1.32 -14.11 11.22
CA LEU A 47 1.03 -15.12 10.21
C LEU A 47 0.54 -14.48 8.92
N LEU A 48 -0.26 -13.42 9.01
CA LEU A 48 -0.73 -12.62 7.87
C LEU A 48 0.44 -12.08 7.04
N VAL A 49 1.41 -11.43 7.69
CA VAL A 49 2.57 -10.84 6.99
C VAL A 49 3.39 -11.91 6.25
N ARG A 50 3.48 -13.11 6.82
CA ARG A 50 4.24 -14.25 6.25
C ARG A 50 3.44 -15.06 5.23
N ASN A 51 2.15 -14.79 5.03
CA ASN A 51 1.31 -15.53 4.10
C ASN A 51 1.63 -15.16 2.64
N ILE A 52 2.51 -15.94 2.02
CA ILE A 52 2.93 -15.76 0.63
C ILE A 52 1.82 -16.11 -0.38
N THR A 53 0.81 -16.89 0.02
CA THR A 53 -0.31 -17.28 -0.84
C THR A 53 -1.24 -16.10 -1.08
N ILE A 54 -1.46 -15.25 -0.07
CA ILE A 54 -2.16 -13.96 -0.24
C ILE A 54 -1.40 -13.09 -1.23
N GLN A 55 -0.09 -12.93 -1.05
CA GLN A 55 0.74 -12.14 -1.96
C GLN A 55 0.67 -12.67 -3.40
N LEU A 56 0.66 -13.99 -3.58
CA LEU A 56 0.52 -14.64 -4.90
C LEU A 56 -0.81 -14.25 -5.57
N CYS A 57 -1.93 -14.42 -4.87
CA CYS A 57 -3.26 -14.16 -5.42
C CYS A 57 -3.46 -12.67 -5.72
N LEU A 58 -3.06 -11.79 -4.80
CA LEU A 58 -3.13 -10.33 -5.02
C LEU A 58 -2.20 -9.88 -6.15
N SER A 59 -1.04 -10.53 -6.31
CA SER A 59 -0.13 -10.24 -7.43
C SER A 59 -0.76 -10.57 -8.78
N ILE A 60 -1.46 -11.71 -8.87
CA ILE A 60 -2.25 -12.08 -10.05
C ILE A 60 -3.34 -11.04 -10.28
N GLN A 61 -4.15 -10.75 -9.25
CA GLN A 61 -5.25 -9.79 -9.35
C GLN A 61 -4.79 -8.40 -9.80
N SER A 62 -3.71 -7.88 -9.20
CA SER A 62 -3.12 -6.59 -9.56
C SER A 62 -2.62 -6.57 -11.01
N SER A 63 -2.05 -7.68 -11.50
CA SER A 63 -1.59 -7.80 -12.88
C SER A 63 -2.75 -7.84 -13.88
N LEU A 64 -3.82 -8.58 -13.58
CA LEU A 64 -4.98 -8.72 -14.48
C LEU A 64 -5.80 -7.43 -14.54
N GLY A 65 -5.88 -6.69 -13.44
CA GLY A 65 -6.59 -5.42 -13.37
C GLY A 65 -5.82 -4.19 -13.87
N PHE A 66 -4.55 -4.36 -14.26
CA PHE A 66 -3.73 -3.28 -14.78
C PHE A 66 -3.97 -3.04 -16.27
N LYS A 67 -4.33 -1.81 -16.64
CA LYS A 67 -4.69 -1.41 -18.01
C LYS A 67 -3.70 -0.43 -18.66
N GLY A 68 -2.54 -0.23 -18.03
CA GLY A 68 -1.53 0.77 -18.40
C GLY A 68 -1.48 1.95 -17.44
N ASP A 69 -0.38 2.70 -17.47
CA ASP A 69 -0.06 3.74 -16.46
C ASP A 69 -1.01 4.96 -16.48
N PHE A 70 -1.71 5.16 -17.59
CA PHE A 70 -2.64 6.27 -17.81
C PHE A 70 -4.07 5.78 -18.09
N LYS A 71 -4.43 4.60 -17.60
CA LYS A 71 -5.80 4.10 -17.59
C LYS A 71 -6.15 3.66 -16.16
N PRO A 72 -7.42 3.82 -15.74
CA PRO A 72 -7.84 3.34 -14.43
C PRO A 72 -7.67 1.83 -14.34
N ARG A 73 -7.17 1.36 -13.20
CA ARG A 73 -7.22 -0.05 -12.83
C ARG A 73 -8.68 -0.44 -12.61
N ASP A 74 -8.98 -1.72 -12.82
CA ASP A 74 -10.28 -2.21 -12.34
C ASP A 74 -10.32 -2.29 -10.81
N PHE A 75 -11.53 -2.48 -10.28
CA PHE A 75 -11.79 -2.51 -8.84
C PHE A 75 -10.91 -3.50 -8.09
N GLY A 76 -10.83 -4.74 -8.60
CA GLY A 76 -10.02 -5.78 -7.99
C GLY A 76 -8.53 -5.48 -8.07
N GLY A 77 -8.07 -4.94 -9.19
CA GLY A 77 -6.67 -4.57 -9.43
C GLY A 77 -6.21 -3.41 -8.57
N LYS A 78 -7.05 -2.38 -8.38
CA LYS A 78 -6.81 -1.27 -7.46
C LYS A 78 -6.74 -1.77 -6.01
N ASN A 79 -7.74 -2.55 -5.58
CA ASN A 79 -7.74 -3.17 -4.25
C ASN A 79 -6.46 -3.99 -4.00
N ALA A 80 -6.12 -4.89 -4.93
CA ALA A 80 -4.93 -5.72 -4.79
C ALA A 80 -3.63 -4.91 -4.79
N TRP A 81 -3.55 -3.84 -5.59
CA TRP A 81 -2.40 -2.94 -5.60
C TRP A 81 -2.20 -2.26 -4.24
N ILE A 82 -3.25 -1.68 -3.66
CA ILE A 82 -3.21 -1.05 -2.32
C ILE A 82 -2.68 -2.05 -1.28
N ILE A 83 -3.27 -3.24 -1.25
CA ILE A 83 -2.93 -4.27 -0.25
C ILE A 83 -1.48 -4.75 -0.40
N LEU A 84 -1.02 -4.92 -1.64
CA LEU A 84 0.38 -5.31 -1.90
C LEU A 84 1.37 -4.23 -1.46
N GLN A 85 1.05 -2.95 -1.70
CA GLN A 85 1.88 -1.83 -1.24
C GLN A 85 1.93 -1.78 0.29
N LEU A 86 0.78 -1.88 0.93
CA LEU A 86 0.66 -1.89 2.38
C LEU A 86 1.44 -3.05 3.00
N ARG A 87 1.28 -4.27 2.46
CA ARG A 87 2.04 -5.45 2.89
C ARG A 87 3.55 -5.21 2.76
N ASN A 88 4.00 -4.66 1.64
CA ASN A 88 5.41 -4.38 1.42
C ASN A 88 5.97 -3.42 2.48
N ILE A 89 5.25 -2.34 2.79
CA ILE A 89 5.67 -1.38 3.80
C ILE A 89 5.68 -2.03 5.19
N VAL A 90 4.65 -2.82 5.55
CA VAL A 90 4.64 -3.58 6.81
C VAL A 90 5.87 -4.47 6.92
N VAL A 91 6.21 -5.24 5.87
CA VAL A 91 7.39 -6.11 5.87
C VAL A 91 8.67 -5.30 6.04
N LEU A 92 8.88 -4.26 5.24
CA LEU A 92 10.09 -3.44 5.29
C LEU A 92 10.28 -2.79 6.67
N THR A 93 9.24 -2.19 7.23
CA THR A 93 9.30 -1.57 8.57
C THR A 93 9.50 -2.60 9.68
N THR A 94 8.85 -3.77 9.60
CA THR A 94 9.08 -4.87 10.57
C THR A 94 10.53 -5.31 10.56
N MET A 95 11.06 -5.55 9.36
CA MET A 95 12.39 -6.10 9.18
C MET A 95 13.45 -5.09 9.61
N ALA A 96 13.29 -3.82 9.27
CA ALA A 96 14.19 -2.77 9.72
C ALA A 96 14.26 -2.70 11.25
N ALA A 97 13.12 -2.83 11.94
CA ALA A 97 13.04 -2.73 13.40
C ALA A 97 13.55 -3.98 14.16
N ASN A 98 13.49 -5.18 13.56
CA ASN A 98 13.70 -6.43 14.29
C ASN A 98 14.93 -7.24 13.84
N LEU A 99 15.55 -6.91 12.72
CA LEU A 99 16.68 -7.69 12.22
C LEU A 99 18.01 -7.21 12.78
N VAL A 100 18.87 -8.18 13.03
CA VAL A 100 20.27 -7.96 13.41
C VAL A 100 21.13 -8.52 12.28
N ILE A 101 21.88 -7.64 11.61
CA ILE A 101 22.74 -8.02 10.49
C ILE A 101 24.15 -8.30 11.05
N PRO A 102 24.78 -9.45 10.72
CA PRO A 102 26.18 -9.68 11.06
C PRO A 102 27.08 -8.61 10.42
N GLY A 103 27.93 -7.97 11.23
CA GLY A 103 28.86 -6.94 10.77
C GLY A 103 30.10 -7.51 10.06
N SER A 104 31.12 -6.66 9.90
CA SER A 104 32.39 -7.05 9.27
C SER A 104 33.25 -7.91 10.20
N SER A 105 33.03 -7.80 11.51
CA SER A 105 33.66 -8.65 12.53
C SER A 105 32.64 -9.60 13.20
N PRO A 106 33.06 -10.76 13.73
CA PRO A 106 32.16 -11.78 14.28
C PRO A 106 31.26 -11.31 15.44
N ASN A 107 31.67 -10.25 16.15
CA ASN A 107 30.95 -9.69 17.30
C ASN A 107 30.18 -8.40 16.97
N GLU A 108 30.35 -7.86 15.77
CA GLU A 108 29.66 -6.64 15.35
C GLU A 108 28.26 -6.97 14.85
N LYS A 109 27.28 -6.25 15.38
CA LYS A 109 25.86 -6.38 15.05
C LYS A 109 25.39 -5.04 14.51
N ILE A 110 24.95 -5.02 13.25
CA ILE A 110 24.43 -3.82 12.62
C ILE A 110 22.90 -3.87 12.71
N LEU A 111 22.32 -2.86 13.37
CA LEU A 111 20.88 -2.66 13.40
C LEU A 111 20.48 -1.76 12.20
N PRO A 112 19.53 -2.15 11.35
CA PRO A 112 19.14 -1.34 10.19
C PRO A 112 18.71 0.08 10.55
N LEU A 113 18.02 0.26 11.69
CA LEU A 113 17.58 1.56 12.19
C LEU A 113 18.71 2.43 12.79
N GLU A 114 19.96 1.96 12.80
CA GLU A 114 21.13 2.78 13.11
C GLU A 114 21.76 3.38 11.84
N ASP A 115 21.27 3.03 10.64
CA ASP A 115 21.72 3.63 9.39
C ASP A 115 20.75 4.73 8.91
N PRO A 116 21.21 5.99 8.79
CA PRO A 116 20.38 7.09 8.28
C PRO A 116 19.78 6.82 6.89
N GLU A 117 20.46 6.06 6.02
CA GLU A 117 19.96 5.77 4.67
C GLU A 117 18.73 4.86 4.70
N ILE A 118 18.67 3.91 5.64
CA ILE A 118 17.52 3.03 5.83
C ILE A 118 16.31 3.82 6.30
N ILE A 119 16.50 4.72 7.27
CA ILE A 119 15.41 5.58 7.76
C ILE A 119 14.92 6.49 6.65
N THR A 120 15.84 7.11 5.90
CA THR A 120 15.50 7.98 4.76
C THR A 120 14.73 7.21 3.67
N ALA A 121 15.08 5.94 3.44
CA ALA A 121 14.35 5.07 2.52
C ALA A 121 12.94 4.71 3.04
N LEU A 122 12.77 4.59 4.36
CA LEU A 122 11.48 4.35 4.99
C LEU A 122 10.60 5.60 5.06
N THR A 123 11.18 6.81 5.10
CA THR A 123 10.44 8.08 5.18
C THR A 123 9.29 8.15 4.18
N GLY A 124 9.55 7.85 2.90
CA GLY A 124 8.49 7.90 1.90
C GLY A 124 7.42 6.84 2.12
N SER A 125 7.78 5.67 2.63
CA SER A 125 6.81 4.65 3.02
C SER A 125 5.96 5.10 4.21
N VAL A 126 6.53 5.84 5.18
CA VAL A 126 5.77 6.45 6.28
C VAL A 126 4.78 7.47 5.74
N ARG A 127 5.23 8.43 4.91
CA ARG A 127 4.34 9.42 4.29
C ARG A 127 3.22 8.75 3.50
N TRP A 128 3.56 7.80 2.63
CA TRP A 128 2.57 7.09 1.80
C TRP A 128 1.51 6.38 2.64
N VAL A 129 1.89 5.80 3.79
CA VAL A 129 0.90 5.19 4.69
C VAL A 129 0.04 6.25 5.36
N LEU A 130 0.61 7.33 5.88
CA LEU A 130 -0.17 8.41 6.50
C LEU A 130 -1.19 8.98 5.50
N ASP A 131 -0.75 9.26 4.26
CA ASP A 131 -1.61 9.70 3.18
C ASP A 131 -2.71 8.66 2.86
N LEU A 132 -2.37 7.36 2.82
CA LEU A 132 -3.35 6.29 2.59
C LEU A 132 -4.41 6.24 3.70
N LEU A 133 -4.01 6.39 4.95
CA LEU A 133 -4.93 6.36 6.08
C LEU A 133 -5.86 7.58 6.05
N SER A 134 -5.33 8.76 5.73
CA SER A 134 -6.13 9.97 5.53
C SER A 134 -7.08 9.84 4.33
N TRP A 135 -6.62 9.30 3.20
CA TRP A 135 -7.47 9.01 2.03
C TRP A 135 -8.59 8.02 2.37
N LEU A 136 -8.30 7.00 3.18
CA LEU A 136 -9.30 6.02 3.62
C LEU A 136 -10.40 6.71 4.43
N ILE A 137 -10.03 7.56 5.40
CA ILE A 137 -11.00 8.30 6.21
C ILE A 137 -11.80 9.29 5.35
N ASP A 138 -11.15 10.04 4.47
CA ASP A 138 -11.82 10.97 3.54
C ASP A 138 -12.83 10.25 2.63
N SER A 139 -12.45 9.09 2.09
CA SER A 139 -13.33 8.26 1.26
C SER A 139 -14.54 7.75 2.06
N LEU A 140 -14.34 7.29 3.29
CA LEU A 140 -15.43 6.84 4.16
C LEU A 140 -16.38 7.99 4.52
N LEU A 141 -15.86 9.17 4.89
CA LEU A 141 -16.67 10.33 5.26
C LEU A 141 -17.41 10.96 4.07
N SER A 142 -16.85 10.84 2.85
CA SER A 142 -17.49 11.32 1.64
C SER A 142 -18.53 10.35 1.07
N LEU A 143 -18.48 9.06 1.42
CA LEU A 143 -19.37 8.03 0.89
C LEU A 143 -20.86 8.39 1.04
N PRO A 144 -21.40 8.81 2.21
CA PRO A 144 -22.82 9.15 2.36
C PRO A 144 -23.29 10.28 1.43
N ARG A 145 -22.39 11.16 1.01
CA ARG A 145 -22.69 12.30 0.12
C ARG A 145 -22.66 11.92 -1.36
N THR A 146 -22.02 10.81 -1.70
CA THR A 146 -21.76 10.42 -3.10
C THR A 146 -22.59 9.23 -3.56
N ILE A 147 -23.08 8.41 -2.63
CA ILE A 147 -23.98 7.27 -2.94
C ILE A 147 -25.31 7.73 -3.55
N PRO A 148 -25.97 6.86 -4.34
CA PRO A 148 -27.32 7.10 -4.81
C PRO A 148 -28.33 7.26 -3.65
N PRO A 149 -29.35 8.13 -3.77
CA PRO A 149 -30.29 8.45 -2.69
C PRO A 149 -31.18 7.27 -2.25
N ASN A 150 -31.23 6.18 -3.05
CA ASN A 150 -31.94 4.95 -2.72
C ASN A 150 -31.12 3.98 -1.86
N VAL A 151 -29.86 4.29 -1.54
CA VAL A 151 -29.02 3.48 -0.65
C VAL A 151 -28.96 4.15 0.72
N ASN A 152 -29.49 3.48 1.73
CA ASN A 152 -29.42 3.93 3.12
C ASN A 152 -28.28 3.19 3.84
N LEU A 153 -27.25 3.93 4.26
CA LEU A 153 -26.10 3.38 5.00
C LEU A 153 -26.32 3.29 6.51
N THR A 154 -27.30 3.98 7.08
CA THR A 154 -27.49 4.14 8.53
C THR A 154 -28.40 3.08 9.14
N GLU A 155 -29.25 2.44 8.33
CA GLU A 155 -30.22 1.45 8.78
C GLU A 155 -29.99 0.08 8.12
N ALA A 156 -29.54 -0.91 8.90
CA ALA A 156 -29.19 -2.25 8.40
C ALA A 156 -30.36 -2.96 7.68
N SER A 157 -31.61 -2.73 8.09
CA SER A 157 -32.80 -3.33 7.47
C SER A 157 -33.14 -2.75 6.09
N LYS A 158 -32.75 -1.50 5.82
CA LYS A 158 -32.99 -0.79 4.56
C LYS A 158 -31.78 -0.81 3.63
N LEU A 159 -30.60 -1.18 4.14
CA LEU A 159 -29.37 -1.26 3.37
C LEU A 159 -29.43 -2.36 2.31
N SER A 160 -29.35 -1.95 1.04
CA SER A 160 -29.18 -2.86 -0.10
C SER A 160 -27.69 -3.01 -0.44
N LEU A 161 -27.10 -4.16 -0.10
CA LEU A 161 -25.69 -4.43 -0.42
C LEU A 161 -25.45 -4.45 -1.93
N SER A 162 -26.36 -4.99 -2.74
CA SER A 162 -26.22 -5.04 -4.20
C SER A 162 -26.12 -3.64 -4.82
N HIS A 163 -26.92 -2.67 -4.35
CA HIS A 163 -26.86 -1.29 -4.85
C HIS A 163 -25.60 -0.57 -4.35
N LEU A 164 -25.21 -0.79 -3.09
CA LEU A 164 -23.97 -0.25 -2.54
C LEU A 164 -22.74 -0.78 -3.31
N GLU A 165 -22.65 -2.08 -3.51
CA GLU A 165 -21.58 -2.74 -4.25
C GLU A 165 -21.51 -2.26 -5.69
N ALA A 166 -22.65 -2.17 -6.39
CA ALA A 166 -22.70 -1.65 -7.75
C ALA A 166 -22.15 -0.22 -7.83
N TYR A 167 -22.48 0.62 -6.84
CA TYR A 167 -21.92 1.97 -6.74
C TYR A 167 -20.41 1.93 -6.53
N LEU A 168 -19.90 1.21 -5.52
CA LEU A 168 -18.47 1.10 -5.21
C LEU A 168 -17.66 0.58 -6.41
N TYR A 169 -18.18 -0.40 -7.14
CA TYR A 169 -17.54 -0.92 -8.35
C TYR A 169 -17.52 0.12 -9.47
N SER A 170 -18.57 0.92 -9.61
CA SER A 170 -18.65 1.97 -10.65
C SER A 170 -17.77 3.19 -10.34
N SER A 171 -17.66 3.58 -9.06
CA SER A 171 -16.82 4.68 -8.59
C SER A 171 -15.36 4.26 -8.35
N ASN A 172 -15.07 2.97 -8.41
CA ASN A 172 -13.77 2.38 -8.11
C ASN A 172 -13.28 2.70 -6.68
N ASP A 173 -14.21 2.72 -5.71
CA ASP A 173 -13.95 3.02 -4.30
C ASP A 173 -13.77 1.74 -3.48
N ASN A 174 -12.55 1.50 -3.01
CA ASN A 174 -12.21 0.32 -2.21
C ASN A 174 -12.25 0.58 -0.69
N SER A 175 -12.65 1.76 -0.22
CA SER A 175 -12.56 2.17 1.19
C SER A 175 -13.23 1.16 2.15
N LEU A 176 -14.47 0.76 1.85
CA LEU A 176 -15.19 -0.24 2.65
C LEU A 176 -14.55 -1.62 2.59
N HIS A 177 -14.08 -2.09 1.43
CA HIS A 177 -13.38 -3.37 1.33
C HIS A 177 -12.09 -3.39 2.14
N LEU A 178 -11.33 -2.29 2.12
CA LEU A 178 -10.10 -2.12 2.91
C LEU A 178 -10.38 -2.14 4.41
N LEU A 179 -11.48 -1.55 4.87
CA LEU A 179 -11.86 -1.50 6.27
C LEU A 179 -12.46 -2.83 6.77
N LEU A 180 -13.33 -3.47 5.96
CA LEU A 180 -14.16 -4.59 6.38
C LEU A 180 -13.50 -5.97 6.20
N ALA A 181 -12.61 -6.16 5.23
CA ALA A 181 -11.87 -7.41 5.12
C ALA A 181 -10.81 -7.54 6.24
N SER A 182 -10.78 -8.69 6.91
CA SER A 182 -9.87 -8.94 8.04
C SER A 182 -8.39 -8.92 7.64
N THR A 183 -8.06 -9.40 6.44
CA THR A 183 -6.71 -9.36 5.88
C THR A 183 -6.20 -7.91 5.74
N THR A 184 -7.00 -7.01 5.17
CA THR A 184 -6.59 -5.62 4.93
C THR A 184 -6.59 -4.82 6.23
N ARG A 185 -7.61 -4.99 7.07
CA ARG A 185 -7.67 -4.40 8.41
C ARG A 185 -6.51 -4.86 9.30
N GLY A 186 -6.09 -6.12 9.17
CA GLY A 186 -4.92 -6.66 9.84
C GLY A 186 -3.63 -5.96 9.40
N PHE A 187 -3.46 -5.72 8.10
CA PHE A 187 -2.32 -4.94 7.59
C PHE A 187 -2.36 -3.47 8.04
N LEU A 188 -3.53 -2.83 8.06
CA LEU A 188 -3.72 -1.46 8.55
C LEU A 188 -3.36 -1.35 10.04
N THR A 189 -3.90 -2.25 10.87
CA THR A 189 -3.56 -2.34 12.30
C THR A 189 -2.06 -2.58 12.50
N ALA A 190 -1.50 -3.52 11.73
CA ALA A 190 -0.09 -3.86 11.78
C ALA A 190 0.82 -2.68 11.45
N ILE A 191 0.47 -1.85 10.45
CA ILE A 191 1.30 -0.71 10.09
C ILE A 191 1.17 0.44 11.08
N CYS A 192 -0.04 0.74 11.58
CA CYS A 192 -0.23 1.80 12.57
C CYS A 192 0.61 1.54 13.83
N ARG A 193 0.58 0.31 14.37
CA ARG A 193 1.41 -0.09 15.52
C ARG A 193 2.92 0.06 15.25
N ARG A 194 3.36 -0.26 14.03
CA ARG A 194 4.77 -0.15 13.63
C ARG A 194 5.21 1.29 13.46
N LEU A 195 4.35 2.15 12.93
CA LEU A 195 4.63 3.58 12.80
C LEU A 195 4.66 4.27 14.17
N GLN A 196 3.76 3.92 15.09
CA GLN A 196 3.84 4.40 16.49
C GLN A 196 5.15 3.98 17.17
N HIS A 197 5.59 2.73 16.96
CA HIS A 197 6.88 2.28 17.48
C HIS A 197 8.06 3.01 16.82
N LEU A 198 8.00 3.25 15.51
CA LEU A 198 9.04 3.99 14.80
C LEU A 198 9.10 5.45 15.25
N ASP A 199 7.95 6.09 15.49
CA ASP A 199 7.84 7.43 16.07
C ASP A 199 8.45 7.49 17.48
N TYR A 200 8.11 6.53 18.33
CA TYR A 200 8.70 6.41 19.67
C TYR A 200 10.24 6.32 19.61
N ILE A 201 10.79 5.51 18.71
CA ILE A 201 12.24 5.42 18.48
C ILE A 201 12.77 6.78 18.01
N ALA A 202 12.11 7.42 17.04
CA ALA A 202 12.53 8.69 16.47
C ALA A 202 12.61 9.80 17.53
N VAL A 203 11.55 9.99 18.31
CA VAL A 203 11.49 10.98 19.39
C VAL A 203 12.60 10.73 20.42
N LYS A 204 12.80 9.47 20.83
CA LYS A 204 13.87 9.12 21.77
C LYS A 204 15.25 9.42 21.19
N ALA A 205 15.48 9.09 19.92
CA ALA A 205 16.75 9.33 19.23
C ALA A 205 17.09 10.82 19.13
N ILE A 206 16.08 11.69 18.97
CA ILE A 206 16.25 13.14 18.86
C ILE A 206 16.69 13.78 20.20
N ILE A 207 16.23 13.24 21.33
CA ILE A 207 16.50 13.77 22.69
C ILE A 207 17.91 13.41 23.17
N VAL A 208 18.50 12.30 22.72
CA VAL A 208 19.83 11.85 23.17
C VAL A 208 20.89 12.94 22.88
N PRO A 209 21.66 13.41 23.89
CA PRO A 209 22.68 14.44 23.71
C PRO A 209 23.75 14.03 22.68
N THR A 210 24.27 15.00 21.92
CA THR A 210 25.41 14.81 20.99
C THR A 210 26.73 14.54 21.72
N VAL A 211 26.80 14.84 23.02
CA VAL A 211 28.01 14.74 23.83
C VAL A 211 27.95 13.50 24.70
N SER A 212 29.03 12.71 24.70
CA SER A 212 29.16 11.47 25.46
C SER A 212 29.21 11.74 26.97
N SER A 213 28.05 11.73 27.62
CA SER A 213 27.91 11.81 29.07
C SER A 213 27.43 10.45 29.60
N GLY A 214 28.37 9.60 30.04
CA GLY A 214 28.08 8.23 30.50
C GLY A 214 27.86 7.22 29.37
N ASN A 215 27.58 5.95 29.72
CA ASN A 215 27.50 4.72 28.90
C ASN A 215 26.65 4.75 27.59
N HIS A 216 26.21 5.90 27.10
CA HIS A 216 25.46 6.07 25.86
C HIS A 216 26.37 6.53 24.71
N THR A 217 26.40 5.74 23.64
CA THR A 217 27.03 6.12 22.37
C THR A 217 26.27 7.29 21.74
N PRO A 218 26.93 8.42 21.42
CA PRO A 218 26.28 9.57 20.81
C PRO A 218 25.74 9.21 19.42
N ILE A 219 24.52 9.65 19.13
CA ILE A 219 23.90 9.47 17.81
C ILE A 219 24.51 10.44 16.79
N SER A 220 24.79 9.96 15.59
CA SER A 220 25.33 10.79 14.51
C SER A 220 24.32 11.84 14.02
N ASP A 221 24.80 13.00 13.57
CA ASP A 221 23.92 14.07 13.06
C ASP A 221 23.06 13.67 11.85
N PRO A 222 23.57 12.89 10.87
CA PRO A 222 22.73 12.40 9.77
C PRO A 222 21.59 11.48 10.26
N LEU A 223 21.88 10.63 11.25
CA LEU A 223 20.90 9.72 11.83
C LEU A 223 19.82 10.49 12.60
N ARG A 224 20.23 11.49 13.39
CA ARG A 224 19.31 12.41 14.07
C ARG A 224 18.41 13.15 13.07
N THR A 225 18.98 13.61 11.95
CA THR A 225 18.23 14.32 10.91
C THR A 225 17.19 13.41 10.25
N ALA A 226 17.55 12.16 9.92
CA ALA A 226 16.61 11.20 9.36
C ALA A 226 15.44 10.90 10.33
N TYR A 227 15.72 10.77 11.63
CA TYR A 227 14.65 10.59 12.63
C TYR A 227 13.78 11.82 12.82
N ARG A 228 14.32 13.05 12.71
CA ARG A 228 13.51 14.27 12.73
C ARG A 228 12.49 14.30 11.59
N GLU A 229 12.84 13.78 10.42
CA GLU A 229 11.91 13.71 9.29
C GLU A 229 10.73 12.76 9.59
N ILE A 230 11.02 11.59 10.18
CA ILE A 230 9.96 10.65 10.61
C ILE A 230 9.05 11.30 11.66
N ALA A 231 9.63 11.88 12.72
CA ALA A 231 8.86 12.52 13.78
C ALA A 231 8.04 13.72 13.27
N ALA A 232 8.56 14.47 12.30
CA ALA A 232 7.83 15.54 11.64
C ALA A 232 6.61 15.00 10.88
N LEU A 233 6.76 13.91 10.12
CA LEU A 233 5.65 13.31 9.38
C LEU A 233 4.55 12.78 10.30
N THR A 234 4.91 12.05 11.35
CA THR A 234 3.95 11.46 12.29
C THR A 234 3.23 12.51 13.12
N SER A 235 3.94 13.56 13.55
CA SER A 235 3.34 14.68 14.32
C SER A 235 2.47 15.61 13.48
N SER A 236 2.68 15.69 12.16
CA SER A 236 1.89 16.52 11.23
C SER A 236 0.88 15.72 10.40
N ALA A 237 0.65 14.45 10.76
CA ALA A 237 -0.32 13.62 10.05
C ALA A 237 -1.74 14.20 10.15
N THR A 238 -2.44 14.31 9.01
CA THR A 238 -3.82 14.85 8.94
C THR A 238 -4.78 14.09 9.86
N VAL A 239 -4.59 12.77 9.97
CA VAL A 239 -5.31 11.93 10.95
C VAL A 239 -4.28 11.20 11.81
N ARG A 240 -4.42 11.34 13.13
CA ARG A 240 -3.51 10.70 14.09
C ARG A 240 -3.66 9.18 14.06
N LEU A 241 -2.53 8.48 14.19
CA LEU A 241 -2.49 7.01 14.15
C LEU A 241 -3.35 6.36 15.24
N GLU A 242 -3.46 6.99 16.41
CA GLU A 242 -4.26 6.52 17.54
C GLU A 242 -5.76 6.50 17.20
N ILE A 243 -6.25 7.54 16.52
CA ILE A 243 -7.67 7.65 16.11
C ILE A 243 -8.01 6.51 15.16
N ILE A 244 -7.15 6.28 14.16
CA ILE A 244 -7.35 5.24 13.17
C ILE A 244 -7.28 3.85 13.82
N LEU A 245 -6.36 3.62 14.75
CA LEU A 245 -6.30 2.35 15.49
C LEU A 245 -7.57 2.11 16.29
N THR A 246 -8.10 3.13 16.96
CA THR A 246 -9.38 3.05 17.67
C THR A 246 -10.51 2.65 16.72
N LEU A 247 -10.63 3.29 15.55
CA LEU A 247 -11.61 2.89 14.54
C LEU A 247 -11.44 1.42 14.12
N LEU A 248 -10.22 0.99 13.79
CA LEU A 248 -9.93 -0.39 13.34
C LEU A 248 -10.27 -1.41 14.43
N HIS A 249 -10.00 -1.10 15.71
CA HIS A 249 -10.35 -1.95 16.85
C HIS A 249 -11.86 -2.01 17.08
N SER A 250 -12.55 -0.88 17.00
CA SER A 250 -14.01 -0.82 17.11
C SER A 250 -14.69 -1.64 16.01
N VAL A 251 -14.29 -1.47 14.75
CA VAL A 251 -14.80 -2.27 13.62
C VAL A 251 -14.52 -3.76 13.83
N SER A 252 -13.30 -4.12 14.25
CA SER A 252 -12.95 -5.52 14.54
C SER A 252 -13.81 -6.11 15.66
N SER A 253 -14.07 -5.33 16.72
CA SER A 253 -14.93 -5.73 17.83
C SER A 253 -16.36 -5.98 17.37
N THR A 254 -16.95 -5.05 16.60
CA THR A 254 -18.29 -5.17 16.05
C THR A 254 -18.44 -6.41 15.16
N ILE A 255 -17.48 -6.66 14.26
CA ILE A 255 -17.47 -7.85 13.40
C ILE A 255 -17.37 -9.14 14.23
N ARG A 256 -16.51 -9.19 15.25
CA ARG A 256 -16.40 -10.36 16.14
C ARG A 256 -17.70 -10.64 16.88
N ASN A 257 -18.34 -9.60 17.42
CA ASN A 257 -19.61 -9.72 18.14
C ASN A 257 -20.73 -10.25 17.22
N ILE A 258 -20.82 -9.73 15.99
CA ILE A 258 -21.81 -10.19 15.01
C ILE A 258 -21.55 -11.64 14.60
N ASN A 259 -20.29 -12.01 14.33
CA ASN A 259 -19.93 -13.37 13.97
C ASN A 259 -20.20 -14.39 15.10
N ALA A 260 -20.06 -13.97 16.37
CA ALA A 260 -20.37 -14.83 17.52
C ALA A 260 -21.88 -15.06 17.68
N ASN A 261 -22.70 -14.07 17.32
CA ASN A 261 -24.15 -14.09 17.53
C ASN A 261 -24.95 -14.60 16.32
N HIS A 262 -24.34 -14.74 15.14
CA HIS A 262 -25.05 -15.13 13.92
C HIS A 262 -25.14 -16.65 13.71
N THR A 263 -26.37 -17.17 13.65
CA THR A 263 -26.69 -18.55 13.26
C THR A 263 -27.12 -18.63 11.79
N SER A 264 -26.60 -19.59 11.02
CA SER A 264 -26.98 -19.75 9.60
C SER A 264 -28.44 -20.19 9.48
N PRO A 265 -29.15 -19.85 8.39
CA PRO A 265 -30.50 -20.36 8.10
C PRO A 265 -30.62 -21.90 8.13
N GLN A 266 -29.50 -22.61 7.97
CA GLN A 266 -29.42 -24.08 7.98
C GLN A 266 -29.09 -24.67 9.37
N GLY A 267 -29.12 -23.87 10.44
CA GLY A 267 -28.79 -24.33 11.81
C GLY A 267 -27.31 -24.66 12.03
N THR A 268 -26.46 -24.50 11.01
CA THR A 268 -25.00 -24.51 11.17
C THR A 268 -24.54 -23.16 11.74
N PRO A 269 -23.73 -23.13 12.80
CA PRO A 269 -23.16 -21.88 13.25
C PRO A 269 -22.33 -21.24 12.12
N VAL A 270 -22.57 -19.96 11.80
CA VAL A 270 -21.65 -19.18 10.95
C VAL A 270 -20.27 -19.04 11.63
N SER A 271 -20.17 -19.44 12.91
CA SER A 271 -18.91 -19.63 13.64
C SER A 271 -17.97 -20.71 13.08
N SER A 272 -18.39 -21.50 12.09
CA SER A 272 -17.44 -22.40 11.42
C SER A 272 -16.37 -21.58 10.70
N GLU A 273 -15.14 -21.68 11.18
CA GLU A 273 -13.93 -21.02 10.66
C GLU A 273 -13.82 -21.13 9.12
N LYS A 274 -14.22 -22.28 8.56
CA LYS A 274 -14.19 -22.52 7.12
C LYS A 274 -15.14 -21.61 6.33
N VAL A 275 -16.34 -21.33 6.86
CA VAL A 275 -17.33 -20.47 6.21
C VAL A 275 -16.86 -19.02 6.28
N ARG A 276 -16.42 -18.56 7.46
CA ARG A 276 -15.83 -17.23 7.63
C ARG A 276 -14.65 -16.99 6.70
N ASN A 277 -13.72 -17.94 6.64
CA ASN A 277 -12.58 -17.86 5.75
C ASN A 277 -12.98 -17.70 4.28
N LEU A 278 -14.03 -18.39 3.83
CA LEU A 278 -14.54 -18.22 2.47
C LEU A 278 -15.13 -16.82 2.24
N LEU A 279 -15.87 -16.26 3.19
CA LEU A 279 -16.40 -14.90 3.11
C LEU A 279 -15.26 -13.87 3.05
N GLU A 280 -14.23 -14.06 3.88
CA GLU A 280 -13.03 -13.23 3.91
C GLU A 280 -12.24 -13.31 2.59
N ILE A 281 -12.09 -14.49 1.98
CA ILE A 281 -11.48 -14.64 0.65
C ILE A 281 -12.26 -13.83 -0.40
N LYS A 282 -13.60 -13.89 -0.37
CA LYS A 282 -14.43 -13.16 -1.33
C LYS A 282 -14.26 -11.65 -1.18
N MET A 283 -14.31 -11.13 0.03
CA MET A 283 -14.10 -9.70 0.30
C MET A 283 -12.66 -9.25 -0.03
N LEU A 284 -11.65 -10.08 0.30
CA LEU A 284 -10.24 -9.81 0.00
C LEU A 284 -10.02 -9.54 -1.49
N PHE A 285 -10.70 -10.28 -2.37
CA PHE A 285 -10.60 -10.08 -3.82
C PHE A 285 -11.60 -9.08 -4.38
N GLY A 286 -12.19 -8.22 -3.55
CA GLY A 286 -13.12 -7.18 -4.00
C GLY A 286 -14.50 -7.71 -4.39
N GLY A 287 -14.88 -8.88 -3.88
CA GLY A 287 -16.21 -9.45 -4.07
C GLY A 287 -17.27 -8.88 -3.12
N PRO A 288 -18.48 -9.45 -3.11
CA PRO A 288 -19.62 -8.93 -2.36
C PRO A 288 -19.43 -9.05 -0.85
N PHE A 289 -20.05 -8.12 -0.12
CA PHE A 289 -20.14 -8.14 1.33
C PHE A 289 -21.14 -9.21 1.77
N PRO A 290 -20.85 -9.96 2.86
CA PRO A 290 -21.83 -10.85 3.45
C PRO A 290 -22.99 -10.07 4.07
N GLU A 291 -24.22 -10.60 4.01
CA GLU A 291 -25.41 -9.97 4.60
C GLU A 291 -25.24 -9.58 6.08
N ILE A 292 -24.47 -10.36 6.84
CA ILE A 292 -24.18 -10.09 8.26
C ILE A 292 -23.42 -8.76 8.48
N PHE A 293 -22.75 -8.25 7.44
CA PHE A 293 -22.00 -6.99 7.50
C PHE A 293 -22.91 -5.76 7.38
N LYS A 294 -24.20 -5.92 7.04
CA LYS A 294 -25.14 -4.78 7.03
C LYS A 294 -25.19 -4.05 8.36
N ALA A 295 -25.16 -4.80 9.46
CA ALA A 295 -25.13 -4.22 10.81
C ALA A 295 -23.82 -3.47 11.10
N VAL A 296 -22.68 -3.98 10.61
CA VAL A 296 -21.38 -3.29 10.74
C VAL A 296 -21.37 -1.98 9.96
N ILE A 297 -21.90 -2.00 8.73
CA ILE A 297 -21.98 -0.81 7.88
C ILE A 297 -22.95 0.22 8.49
N ALA A 298 -24.09 -0.22 9.00
CA ALA A 298 -25.03 0.65 9.72
C ALA A 298 -24.39 1.32 10.93
N GLU A 299 -23.72 0.56 11.78
CA GLU A 299 -22.98 1.06 12.96
C GLU A 299 -21.89 2.08 12.57
N LEU A 300 -21.28 1.91 11.39
CA LEU A 300 -20.24 2.81 10.91
C LEU A 300 -20.80 4.21 10.59
N TYR A 301 -22.03 4.29 10.04
CA TYR A 301 -22.60 5.51 9.46
C TYR A 301 -23.79 6.11 10.21
N MET A 302 -24.38 5.39 11.15
CA MET A 302 -25.52 5.90 11.93
C MET A 302 -25.17 7.14 12.74
N GLU A 303 -26.20 7.87 13.18
CA GLU A 303 -26.05 8.95 14.15
C GLU A 303 -25.41 8.39 15.43
N ASP A 304 -24.44 9.10 15.99
CA ASP A 304 -23.56 8.64 17.08
C ASP A 304 -22.76 7.37 16.77
N GLY A 305 -22.65 6.98 15.49
CA GLY A 305 -21.87 5.84 15.03
C GLY A 305 -20.36 6.07 15.06
N LEU A 306 -19.62 5.09 14.56
CA LEU A 306 -18.15 5.10 14.63
C LEU A 306 -17.52 6.26 13.86
N LEU A 307 -18.05 6.62 12.68
CA LEU A 307 -17.51 7.73 11.90
C LEU A 307 -17.88 9.09 12.49
N GLU A 308 -19.06 9.26 13.08
CA GLU A 308 -19.44 10.53 13.71
C GLU A 308 -18.57 10.80 14.94
N THR A 309 -18.33 9.78 15.78
CA THR A 309 -17.37 9.88 16.90
C THR A 309 -15.96 10.26 16.40
N LEU A 310 -15.53 9.67 15.29
CA LEU A 310 -14.21 9.98 14.71
C LEU A 310 -14.11 11.44 14.25
N ARG A 311 -15.20 12.04 13.75
CA ARG A 311 -15.23 13.42 13.25
C ARG A 311 -14.95 14.45 14.33
N GLU A 312 -15.27 14.15 15.58
CA GLU A 312 -14.94 15.00 16.73
C GLU A 312 -13.42 15.16 16.94
N ASP A 313 -12.64 14.17 16.49
CA ASP A 313 -11.20 14.08 16.71
C ASP A 313 -10.34 14.47 15.49
N ILE A 314 -10.96 14.84 14.35
CA ILE A 314 -10.25 15.14 13.10
C ILE A 314 -10.61 16.52 12.52
N ASP A 315 -9.69 17.08 11.74
CA ASP A 315 -9.93 18.28 10.94
C ASP A 315 -10.36 17.89 9.51
N GLU A 316 -11.66 17.85 9.26
CA GLU A 316 -12.21 17.56 7.92
C GLU A 316 -11.75 18.56 6.84
N GLY A 317 -11.46 19.80 7.23
CA GLY A 317 -10.94 20.80 6.31
C GLY A 317 -9.57 20.42 5.78
N GLN A 318 -8.68 19.97 6.66
CA GLN A 318 -7.36 19.48 6.24
C GLN A 318 -7.45 18.23 5.37
N LEU A 319 -8.36 17.30 5.68
CA LEU A 319 -8.60 16.13 4.82
C LEU A 319 -8.96 16.54 3.40
N PHE A 320 -9.91 17.46 3.24
CA PHE A 320 -10.39 17.92 1.95
C PHE A 320 -9.29 18.55 1.07
N PHE A 321 -8.32 19.25 1.68
CA PHE A 321 -7.24 19.92 0.96
C PHE A 321 -5.95 19.09 0.81
N THR A 322 -5.92 17.87 1.36
CA THR A 322 -4.73 17.01 1.25
C THR A 322 -4.57 16.47 -0.17
N ASP A 323 -3.35 16.56 -0.75
CA ASP A 323 -3.06 15.98 -2.07
C ASP A 323 -2.66 14.50 -1.94
N PHE A 324 -3.61 13.61 -2.25
CA PHE A 324 -3.40 12.16 -2.27
C PHE A 324 -2.72 11.64 -3.55
N GLY A 325 -2.20 12.51 -4.42
CA GLY A 325 -1.67 12.13 -5.73
C GLY A 325 -0.54 11.09 -5.71
N ILE A 326 0.30 11.06 -4.66
CA ILE A 326 1.37 10.06 -4.50
C ILE A 326 0.83 8.64 -4.30
N LEU A 327 -0.41 8.50 -3.86
CA LEU A 327 -1.05 7.19 -3.70
C LEU A 327 -1.45 6.58 -5.04
N GLU A 328 -1.58 7.38 -6.10
CA GLU A 328 -2.03 6.94 -7.43
C GLU A 328 -3.40 6.21 -7.39
N LEU A 329 -4.29 6.56 -6.44
CA LEU A 329 -5.60 5.93 -6.24
C LEU A 329 -6.76 6.66 -6.93
N ASP A 330 -6.60 7.97 -7.13
CA ASP A 330 -7.57 8.77 -7.86
C ASP A 330 -7.32 8.60 -9.36
N GLU A 331 -8.11 7.73 -9.97
CA GLU A 331 -7.97 7.36 -11.38
C GLU A 331 -9.07 8.01 -12.25
N ASN A 332 -9.66 9.11 -11.79
CA ASN A 332 -10.54 9.93 -12.61
C ASN A 332 -9.74 10.64 -13.73
N GLU A 333 -10.44 11.11 -14.76
CA GLU A 333 -9.80 11.69 -15.95
C GLU A 333 -8.91 12.90 -15.61
N VAL A 334 -9.31 13.71 -14.64
CA VAL A 334 -8.55 14.90 -14.20
C VAL A 334 -7.23 14.49 -13.57
N SER A 335 -7.25 13.53 -12.64
CA SER A 335 -6.06 13.03 -11.94
C SER A 335 -5.10 12.30 -12.90
N ILE A 336 -5.62 11.49 -13.83
CA ILE A 336 -4.81 10.83 -14.87
C ILE A 336 -4.13 11.87 -15.76
N ASN A 337 -4.85 12.91 -16.18
CA ASN A 337 -4.30 13.98 -17.01
C ASN A 337 -3.27 14.82 -16.24
N LYS A 338 -3.48 15.10 -14.94
CA LYS A 338 -2.51 15.74 -14.05
C LYS A 338 -1.22 14.93 -14.02
N LYS A 339 -1.31 13.61 -13.76
CA LYS A 339 -0.17 12.68 -13.74
C LYS A 339 0.59 12.65 -15.08
N ARG A 340 -0.13 12.56 -16.20
CA ARG A 340 0.48 12.56 -17.55
C ARG A 340 1.31 13.82 -17.80
N ARG A 341 0.83 14.99 -17.35
CA ARG A 341 1.53 16.28 -17.52
C ARG A 341 2.72 16.44 -16.59
N MET A 342 2.73 15.81 -15.41
CA MET A 342 3.85 15.90 -14.48
C MET A 342 5.14 15.30 -15.05
N ASN A 343 5.05 14.32 -15.97
CA ASN A 343 6.19 13.58 -16.50
C ASN A 343 7.11 13.02 -15.40
N MET A 344 6.50 12.58 -14.31
CA MET A 344 7.16 11.93 -13.19
C MET A 344 6.51 10.57 -12.94
N THR A 345 7.29 9.64 -12.42
CA THR A 345 6.84 8.31 -12.01
C THR A 345 7.06 8.15 -10.51
N MET A 346 6.18 7.46 -9.80
CA MET A 346 6.41 7.14 -8.39
C MET A 346 7.42 5.99 -8.28
N ASP A 347 8.51 6.18 -7.53
CA ASP A 347 9.35 5.07 -7.08
C ASP A 347 8.57 4.21 -6.08
N CYS A 348 8.36 2.93 -6.38
CA CYS A 348 7.51 2.07 -5.59
C CYS A 348 8.07 1.69 -4.22
N PHE A 349 9.36 1.87 -3.96
CA PHE A 349 9.99 1.58 -2.67
C PHE A 349 10.30 2.84 -1.88
N LYS A 350 10.94 3.84 -2.51
CA LYS A 350 11.22 5.13 -1.89
C LYS A 350 9.96 5.97 -1.71
N LYS A 351 8.88 5.68 -2.45
CA LYS A 351 7.60 6.42 -2.45
C LYS A 351 7.78 7.91 -2.68
N LYS A 352 8.59 8.24 -3.68
CA LYS A 352 8.88 9.62 -4.10
C LYS A 352 8.68 9.72 -5.60
N TRP A 353 8.27 10.89 -6.08
CA TRP A 353 8.25 11.19 -7.49
C TRP A 353 9.68 11.27 -8.02
N ILE A 354 9.96 10.51 -9.09
CA ILE A 354 11.22 10.53 -9.83
C ILE A 354 10.96 11.03 -11.24
N GLN A 355 11.86 11.86 -11.77
CA GLN A 355 11.73 12.47 -13.08
C GLN A 355 11.96 11.42 -14.17
N ASN A 356 11.03 11.31 -15.13
CA ASN A 356 11.19 10.40 -16.26
C ASN A 356 12.47 10.72 -17.03
N PRO A 357 13.28 9.70 -17.42
CA PRO A 357 14.44 9.94 -18.24
C PRO A 357 14.00 10.62 -19.55
N PRO A 358 14.80 11.55 -20.10
CA PRO A 358 14.46 12.21 -21.35
C PRO A 358 14.29 11.16 -22.45
N GLU A 359 13.24 11.29 -23.25
CA GLU A 359 13.06 10.48 -24.45
C GLU A 359 14.36 10.59 -25.27
N ARG A 360 14.95 9.45 -25.64
CA ARG A 360 16.05 9.47 -26.60
C ARG A 360 15.55 10.22 -27.83
N LEU A 361 16.19 11.35 -28.15
CA LEU A 361 16.13 11.96 -29.47
C LEU A 361 16.55 10.89 -30.46
N THR A 362 15.58 10.18 -31.03
CA THR A 362 15.79 9.24 -32.11
C THR A 362 16.03 10.08 -33.37
N ASP A 363 17.27 10.03 -33.86
CA ASP A 363 17.67 10.24 -35.26
C ASP A 363 16.86 11.25 -36.10
N THR A 364 16.79 12.50 -35.64
CA THR A 364 16.50 13.65 -36.52
C THR A 364 17.77 14.48 -36.72
N LEU A 365 18.83 13.82 -37.14
CA LEU A 365 19.94 14.45 -37.88
C LEU A 365 19.81 14.10 -39.36
N GLY A 366 18.63 14.40 -39.91
CA GLY A 366 18.54 14.84 -41.29
C GLY A 366 19.07 16.26 -41.35
N SER A 367 20.33 16.40 -41.76
CA SER A 367 20.96 17.59 -42.36
C SER A 367 20.05 18.81 -42.51
N ILE A 368 20.23 19.86 -41.69
CA ILE A 368 20.08 21.27 -42.07
C ILE A 368 21.03 22.12 -41.20
N ASP A 369 21.98 22.77 -41.88
CA ASP A 369 22.74 23.99 -41.59
C ASP A 369 22.98 24.44 -40.13
N GLY A 370 24.25 24.30 -39.70
CA GLY A 370 25.15 25.46 -39.68
C GLY A 370 24.93 26.58 -38.67
N SER A 371 24.15 26.42 -37.60
CA SER A 371 24.12 27.39 -36.49
C SER A 371 24.47 26.77 -35.15
N VAL A 372 25.62 27.17 -34.63
CA VAL A 372 26.14 26.87 -33.29
C VAL A 372 25.18 27.46 -32.24
N ILE A 373 24.44 26.60 -31.55
CA ILE A 373 23.83 26.94 -30.27
C ILE A 373 24.70 26.26 -29.21
N ASP A 374 25.55 27.06 -28.57
CA ASP A 374 26.30 26.71 -27.37
C ASP A 374 25.30 26.49 -26.22
N LEU A 375 24.90 25.24 -26.02
CA LEU A 375 24.30 24.77 -24.77
C LEU A 375 25.09 23.54 -24.35
N ASP A 376 25.73 23.65 -23.19
CA ASP A 376 26.64 22.72 -22.51
C ASP A 376 26.13 21.26 -22.43
N ALA A 377 26.08 20.58 -23.58
CA ALA A 377 25.70 19.17 -23.69
C ALA A 377 26.78 18.27 -23.10
N GLU A 378 28.04 18.71 -22.98
CA GLU A 378 29.15 17.88 -22.47
C GLU A 378 29.15 17.67 -20.94
N ASN A 379 28.40 18.46 -20.17
CA ASN A 379 28.34 18.29 -18.71
C ASN A 379 27.12 17.49 -18.22
N LEU A 380 26.14 17.18 -19.07
CA LEU A 380 24.97 16.37 -18.70
C LEU A 380 25.28 14.87 -18.58
N TRP A 381 26.33 14.39 -19.27
CA TRP A 381 26.71 12.96 -19.33
C TRP A 381 27.72 12.54 -18.25
N LYS A 382 28.21 13.49 -17.43
CA LYS A 382 29.22 13.23 -16.39
C LYS A 382 28.66 12.77 -15.05
N ARG A 383 27.33 12.79 -14.86
CA ARG A 383 26.68 12.09 -13.74
C ARG A 383 26.15 10.76 -14.27
N PRO A 384 26.49 9.61 -13.64
CA PRO A 384 25.84 8.36 -14.01
C PRO A 384 24.34 8.53 -13.78
N ALA A 385 23.56 8.63 -14.86
CA ALA A 385 22.12 8.75 -14.77
C ALA A 385 21.60 7.54 -13.96
N PRO A 386 20.75 7.77 -12.95
CA PRO A 386 20.28 6.68 -12.11
C PRO A 386 19.54 5.66 -12.98
N ARG A 387 19.97 4.40 -12.93
CA ARG A 387 19.33 3.33 -13.72
C ARG A 387 18.00 2.99 -13.09
N TRP A 388 16.99 2.80 -13.93
CA TRP A 388 15.66 2.41 -13.49
C TRP A 388 15.46 0.91 -13.68
N ARG A 389 14.69 0.32 -12.77
CA ARG A 389 14.18 -1.04 -12.91
C ARG A 389 12.66 -1.02 -12.93
N ARG A 390 12.08 -1.85 -13.80
CA ARG A 390 10.64 -2.02 -13.96
C ARG A 390 10.24 -3.45 -13.65
N CYS A 391 9.16 -3.63 -12.90
CA CYS A 391 8.63 -4.96 -12.63
C CYS A 391 7.99 -5.55 -13.89
N THR A 392 8.35 -6.78 -14.26
CA THR A 392 7.79 -7.49 -15.43
C THR A 392 6.30 -7.80 -15.30
N ARG A 393 5.76 -7.76 -14.07
CA ARG A 393 4.38 -8.15 -13.77
C ARG A 393 3.46 -6.98 -13.51
N CYS A 394 3.75 -6.16 -12.49
CA CYS A 394 2.89 -5.03 -12.13
C CYS A 394 3.37 -3.70 -12.69
N THR A 395 4.45 -3.70 -13.49
CA THR A 395 5.03 -2.51 -14.13
C THR A 395 5.52 -1.40 -13.21
N ALA A 396 5.48 -1.60 -11.89
CA ALA A 396 6.02 -0.69 -10.90
C ALA A 396 7.50 -0.37 -11.18
N VAL A 397 7.91 0.84 -10.86
CA VAL A 397 9.25 1.35 -11.14
C VAL A 397 9.99 1.62 -9.84
N SER A 398 11.29 1.34 -9.84
CA SER A 398 12.20 1.74 -8.77
C SER A 398 13.49 2.24 -9.38
N GLU A 399 14.02 3.32 -8.81
CA GLU A 399 15.38 3.78 -9.03
C GLU A 399 16.36 2.79 -8.39
N GLU A 400 17.46 2.47 -9.07
CA GLU A 400 18.49 1.59 -8.52
C GLU A 400 19.15 2.22 -7.28
N ILE A 401 19.20 1.46 -6.19
CA ILE A 401 19.82 1.90 -4.94
C ILE A 401 21.30 1.50 -4.98
N SER A 402 22.20 2.49 -4.82
CA SER A 402 23.64 2.24 -4.75
C SER A 402 23.99 1.36 -3.54
N MET A 403 24.70 0.26 -3.77
CA MET A 403 24.94 -0.83 -2.80
C MET A 403 26.17 -0.61 -1.90
N GLN A 404 26.54 0.64 -1.59
CA GLN A 404 27.83 0.91 -0.92
C GLN A 404 27.88 0.50 0.56
N ARG A 405 26.72 0.40 1.27
CA ARG A 405 26.65 0.04 2.70
C ARG A 405 25.99 -1.32 2.95
N GLN A 406 26.49 -2.10 3.90
CA GLN A 406 26.05 -3.48 4.18
C GLN A 406 24.58 -3.58 4.68
N SER A 407 24.15 -2.64 5.52
CA SER A 407 22.76 -2.39 5.94
C SER A 407 21.83 -2.15 4.73
N VAL A 408 22.27 -1.31 3.79
CA VAL A 408 21.53 -0.97 2.57
C VAL A 408 21.50 -2.16 1.60
N GLN A 409 22.61 -2.89 1.48
CA GLN A 409 22.64 -4.15 0.73
C GLN A 409 21.57 -5.10 1.23
N TRP A 410 21.42 -5.24 2.55
CA TRP A 410 20.37 -6.08 3.12
C TRP A 410 18.95 -5.61 2.76
N LEU A 411 18.67 -4.29 2.79
CA LEU A 411 17.37 -3.76 2.36
C LEU A 411 17.12 -4.06 0.89
N VAL A 412 18.14 -3.89 0.05
CA VAL A 412 18.11 -4.24 -1.39
C VAL A 412 17.91 -5.75 -1.60
N LEU A 413 18.46 -6.61 -0.73
CA LEU A 413 18.22 -8.06 -0.78
C LEU A 413 16.74 -8.39 -0.57
N GLN A 414 16.03 -7.64 0.29
CA GLN A 414 14.58 -7.79 0.44
C GLN A 414 13.81 -7.30 -0.79
N GLN A 415 14.39 -6.39 -1.56
CA GLN A 415 13.83 -5.82 -2.80
C GLN A 415 14.33 -6.51 -4.08
N ARG A 416 14.88 -7.74 -3.98
CA ARG A 416 15.28 -8.56 -5.14
C ARG A 416 14.13 -8.84 -6.11
N ARG A 417 12.89 -8.77 -5.62
CA ARG A 417 11.67 -8.84 -6.40
C ARG A 417 10.83 -7.63 -6.10
N CYS A 418 9.88 -7.34 -6.99
CA CYS A 418 8.86 -6.33 -6.72
C CYS A 418 7.99 -6.74 -5.54
N PHE A 419 7.27 -5.78 -4.95
CA PHE A 419 6.28 -6.05 -3.91
C PHE A 419 5.21 -7.08 -4.35
N CYS A 420 4.95 -7.20 -5.66
CA CYS A 420 4.07 -8.22 -6.24
C CYS A 420 4.79 -9.56 -6.48
N SER A 421 6.03 -9.75 -6.03
CA SER A 421 6.89 -10.92 -6.30
C SER A 421 7.32 -11.12 -7.78
N GLY A 422 7.03 -10.15 -8.66
CA GLY A 422 7.54 -10.12 -10.04
C GLY A 422 9.03 -9.82 -10.12
N TYR A 423 9.65 -10.17 -11.25
CA TYR A 423 11.06 -9.92 -11.50
C TYR A 423 11.29 -8.47 -11.97
N TRP A 424 12.50 -7.97 -11.70
CA TRP A 424 12.94 -6.67 -12.19
C TRP A 424 13.59 -6.80 -13.57
N CYS A 425 13.18 -5.96 -14.50
CA CYS A 425 13.91 -5.69 -15.75
C CYS A 425 14.62 -4.34 -15.60
N ILE A 426 15.91 -4.28 -15.94
CA ILE A 426 16.65 -3.01 -15.98
C ILE A 426 16.26 -2.31 -17.28
N LEU A 427 15.84 -1.05 -17.18
CA LEU A 427 15.52 -0.22 -18.34
C LEU A 427 16.82 0.31 -18.96
N ALA A 428 16.87 0.40 -20.29
CA ALA A 428 17.99 1.05 -20.95
C ALA A 428 17.97 2.57 -20.65
N PRO A 429 19.13 3.26 -20.67
CA PRO A 429 19.16 4.70 -20.45
C PRO A 429 18.27 5.43 -21.47
N GLY A 430 17.31 6.24 -21.01
CA GLY A 430 16.37 6.96 -21.87
C GLY A 430 15.10 6.20 -22.25
N GLU A 431 14.92 4.96 -21.78
CA GLU A 431 13.64 4.26 -21.90
C GLU A 431 12.65 4.76 -20.84
N THR A 432 11.50 5.24 -21.29
CA THR A 432 10.39 5.67 -20.44
C THR A 432 9.51 4.50 -20.05
N VAL A 433 8.63 4.75 -19.08
CA VAL A 433 7.67 3.79 -18.52
C VAL A 433 6.47 3.55 -19.46
N ALA A 434 6.27 4.42 -20.46
CA ALA A 434 5.17 4.34 -21.42
C ALA A 434 5.54 3.58 -22.69
#